data_AF-A0A841LES3-F1
#
_entry.id   AF-A0A841LES3-F1
#
_cell.length_a   1.000
_cell.length_b   1.000
_cell.length_c   1.000
_cell.angle_alpha   90.00
_cell.angle_beta   90.00
_cell.angle_gamma   90.00
#
_symmetry.space_group_name_H-M   'P 1'
#
loop_
_entity.id
_entity.type
_entity.pdbx_description
1 polymer ?
#
loop_
_entity_poly.entity_id
_entity_poly.type
_entity_poly.pdbx_seq_one_letter_code
_entity_poly.pdbx_strand_id
1 'polypeptide(L)'
;MPIALRTDFDAVMLRAAARKSKDGAQARRLLALAAIYEGSSRTEAARVGGVTLQIVRDWVVKFNASGPDGLIDRKAPGKPPLLNATHRAALVDAIERGPIPAAHGVVRWRIIDLAQMLWDDFSVSVSRPTLSRELRALGYRKLSARPKHHAQDPEAIEAFKKGALPPSWTRSKLRSRVAHR
;
A
#
# COMPACT_ATOMS: atom_id res chain seq x y z
N MET A 1 26.85 31.02 -14.26
CA MET A 1 27.12 31.43 -12.86
C MET A 1 27.07 30.21 -11.93
N PRO A 2 28.15 29.95 -11.17
CA PRO A 2 28.13 28.93 -10.12
C PRO A 2 27.25 29.37 -8.94
N ILE A 3 26.43 28.46 -8.40
CA ILE A 3 25.59 28.72 -7.21
C ILE A 3 26.51 28.73 -6.00
N ALA A 4 26.52 29.83 -5.23
CA ALA A 4 27.31 29.94 -4.01
C ALA A 4 26.77 29.02 -2.92
N LEU A 5 27.65 28.50 -2.05
CA LEU A 5 27.24 27.82 -0.83
C LEU A 5 26.71 28.85 0.17
N ARG A 6 25.72 28.45 0.98
CA ARG A 6 25.24 29.25 2.13
C ARG A 6 26.39 29.60 3.08
N THR A 7 26.32 30.74 3.76
CA THR A 7 27.46 31.31 4.51
C THR A 7 27.45 31.01 6.01
N ASP A 8 26.40 30.38 6.51
CA ASP A 8 26.23 29.96 7.91
C ASP A 8 26.85 28.58 8.22
N PHE A 9 27.59 28.01 7.26
CA PHE A 9 28.36 26.78 7.41
C PHE A 9 29.79 27.00 6.93
N ASP A 10 30.69 26.16 7.43
CA ASP A 10 32.09 26.13 7.00
C ASP A 10 32.58 24.69 6.75
N ALA A 11 33.83 24.57 6.32
CA ALA A 11 34.46 23.28 6.06
C ALA A 11 34.57 22.40 7.31
N VAL A 12 34.75 22.99 8.50
CA VAL A 12 34.93 22.27 9.77
C VAL A 12 33.63 21.60 10.18
N MET A 13 32.52 22.35 10.13
CA MET A 13 31.16 21.85 10.39
C MET A 13 30.79 20.72 9.43
N LEU A 14 31.10 20.84 8.15
CA LEU A 14 30.80 19.78 7.17
C LEU A 14 31.61 18.51 7.41
N ARG A 15 32.90 18.63 7.76
CA ARG A 15 33.70 17.46 8.14
C ARG A 15 33.21 16.81 9.42
N ALA A 16 32.81 17.60 10.41
CA ALA A 16 32.21 17.08 11.64
C ALA A 16 30.89 16.34 11.35
N ALA A 17 30.04 16.90 10.48
CA ALA A 17 28.81 16.26 10.04
C ALA A 17 29.10 14.96 9.26
N ALA A 18 30.09 14.96 8.35
CA ALA A 18 30.49 13.77 7.60
C ALA A 18 30.95 12.64 8.52
N ARG A 19 31.73 12.97 9.57
CA ARG A 19 32.23 12.00 10.55
C ARG A 19 31.12 11.41 11.43
N LYS A 20 30.04 12.16 11.66
CA LYS A 20 28.84 11.73 12.40
C LYS A 20 27.82 10.99 11.53
N SER A 21 27.92 11.12 10.20
CA SER A 21 26.98 10.50 9.26
C SER A 21 27.07 8.98 9.32
N LYS A 22 25.91 8.32 9.36
CA LYS A 22 25.77 6.86 9.17
C LYS A 22 25.56 6.47 7.71
N ASP A 23 25.29 7.46 6.84
CA ASP A 23 25.15 7.27 5.40
C ASP A 23 26.48 7.64 4.71
N GLY A 24 27.13 6.65 4.11
CA GLY A 24 28.40 6.83 3.39
C GLY A 24 28.26 7.72 2.15
N ALA A 25 27.09 7.74 1.50
CA ALA A 25 26.83 8.65 0.40
C ALA A 25 26.72 10.09 0.89
N GLN A 26 26.01 10.33 1.99
CA GLN A 26 25.95 11.65 2.63
C GLN A 26 27.36 12.12 3.06
N ALA A 27 28.14 11.27 3.71
CA ALA A 27 29.49 11.60 4.16
C ALA A 27 30.39 12.08 3.00
N ARG A 28 30.39 11.35 1.87
CA ARG A 28 31.13 11.73 0.66
C ARG A 28 30.70 13.09 0.10
N ARG A 29 29.39 13.33 0.05
CA ARG A 29 28.81 14.60 -0.43
C ARG A 29 29.24 15.77 0.46
N LEU A 30 29.21 15.58 1.78
CA LEU A 30 29.66 16.57 2.76
C LEU A 30 31.16 16.88 2.61
N LEU A 31 32.01 15.86 2.40
CA LEU A 31 33.44 16.08 2.18
C LEU A 31 33.74 16.83 0.88
N ALA A 32 32.99 16.54 -0.20
CA ALA A 32 33.12 17.28 -1.45
C ALA A 32 32.74 18.76 -1.28
N LEU A 33 31.67 19.07 -0.54
CA LEU A 33 31.30 20.47 -0.27
C LEU A 33 32.24 21.15 0.72
N ALA A 34 32.83 20.43 1.69
CA ALA A 34 33.84 20.96 2.59
C ALA A 34 35.07 21.48 1.82
N ALA A 35 35.50 20.75 0.78
CA ALA A 35 36.60 21.19 -0.07
C ALA A 35 36.30 22.53 -0.77
N ILE A 36 35.05 22.78 -1.16
CA ILE A 36 34.63 24.06 -1.77
C ILE A 36 34.70 25.20 -0.75
N TYR A 37 34.30 24.98 0.51
CA TYR A 37 34.48 25.98 1.58
C TYR A 37 35.95 26.31 1.84
N GLU A 38 36.88 25.39 1.59
CA GLU A 38 38.33 25.63 1.67
C GLU A 38 38.91 26.29 0.41
N GLY A 39 38.06 26.69 -0.53
CA GLY A 39 38.50 27.35 -1.76
C GLY A 39 38.87 26.40 -2.89
N SER A 40 38.65 25.09 -2.74
CA SER A 40 38.85 24.15 -3.85
C SER A 40 37.86 24.45 -4.99
N SER A 41 38.32 24.24 -6.22
CA SER A 41 37.44 24.37 -7.38
C SER A 41 36.31 23.33 -7.35
N ARG A 42 35.20 23.61 -8.03
CA ARG A 42 34.10 22.63 -8.19
C ARG A 42 34.55 21.37 -8.93
N THR A 43 35.57 21.47 -9.77
CA THR A 43 36.19 20.33 -10.46
C THR A 43 36.92 19.42 -9.48
N GLU A 44 37.67 20.00 -8.53
CA GLU A 44 38.32 19.24 -7.47
C GLU A 44 37.29 18.60 -6.53
N ALA A 45 36.24 19.34 -6.15
CA ALA A 45 35.14 18.80 -5.36
C ALA A 45 34.42 17.63 -6.07
N ALA A 46 34.26 17.71 -7.39
CA ALA A 46 33.70 16.64 -8.20
C ALA A 46 34.59 15.38 -8.19
N ARG A 47 35.92 15.57 -8.23
CA ARG A 47 36.90 14.48 -8.07
C ARG A 47 36.83 13.84 -6.69
N VAL A 48 36.75 14.63 -5.62
CA VAL A 48 36.55 14.15 -4.24
C VAL A 48 35.25 13.35 -4.12
N GLY A 49 34.17 13.85 -4.75
CA GLY A 49 32.87 13.21 -4.76
C GLY A 49 32.75 11.99 -5.68
N GLY A 50 33.69 11.78 -6.60
CA GLY A 50 33.61 10.78 -7.67
C GLY A 50 32.46 11.00 -8.64
N VAL A 51 32.12 12.26 -8.93
CA VAL A 51 30.92 12.66 -9.70
C VAL A 51 31.21 13.74 -10.72
N THR A 52 30.20 14.13 -11.50
CA THR A 52 30.30 15.25 -12.47
C THR A 52 30.07 16.60 -11.80
N LEU A 53 30.48 17.68 -12.47
CA LEU A 53 30.22 19.06 -12.03
C LEU A 53 28.73 19.37 -11.83
N GLN A 54 27.86 18.77 -12.65
CA GLN A 54 26.41 18.95 -12.53
C GLN A 54 25.89 18.35 -11.22
N ILE A 55 26.39 17.18 -10.84
CA ILE A 55 25.99 16.53 -9.57
C ILE A 55 26.46 17.36 -8.37
N VAL A 56 27.67 17.94 -8.42
CA VAL A 56 28.14 18.87 -7.37
C VAL A 56 27.23 20.09 -7.28
N ARG A 57 26.82 20.66 -8.43
CA ARG A 57 25.85 21.77 -8.46
C ARG A 57 24.53 21.37 -7.80
N ASP A 58 24.01 20.18 -8.09
CA ASP A 58 22.76 19.68 -7.49
C ASP A 58 22.90 19.47 -5.98
N TRP A 59 24.06 19.00 -5.50
CA TRP A 59 24.36 18.91 -4.07
C TRP A 59 24.39 20.29 -3.40
N VAL A 60 25.00 21.30 -4.03
CA VAL A 60 24.98 22.68 -3.52
C VAL A 60 23.54 23.20 -3.39
N VAL A 61 22.69 22.96 -4.38
CA VAL A 61 21.27 23.37 -4.34
C VAL A 61 20.54 22.71 -3.16
N LYS A 62 20.68 21.38 -3.01
CA LYS A 62 20.04 20.63 -1.91
C LYS A 62 20.57 21.05 -0.54
N PHE A 63 21.88 21.26 -0.44
CA PHE A 63 22.53 21.71 0.79
C PHE A 63 22.11 23.12 1.17
N ASN A 64 22.00 24.04 0.21
CA ASN A 64 21.50 25.38 0.47
C ASN A 64 20.05 25.37 0.98
N ALA A 65 19.20 24.51 0.42
CA ALA A 65 17.80 24.41 0.81
C ALA A 65 17.55 23.74 2.17
N SER A 66 18.37 22.76 2.58
CA SER A 66 18.08 21.93 3.77
C SER A 66 19.30 21.55 4.61
N GLY A 67 20.45 22.18 4.39
CA GLY A 67 21.68 21.90 5.12
C GLY A 67 22.21 20.48 4.89
N PRO A 68 22.97 19.91 5.85
CA PRO A 68 23.51 18.56 5.76
C PRO A 68 22.45 17.48 5.49
N ASP A 69 21.24 17.63 6.03
CA ASP A 69 20.14 16.67 5.86
C ASP A 69 19.58 16.65 4.43
N GLY A 70 19.76 17.75 3.68
CA GLY A 70 19.43 17.80 2.25
C GLY A 70 20.27 16.87 1.39
N LEU A 71 21.42 16.40 1.91
CA LEU A 71 22.33 15.49 1.22
C LEU A 71 22.07 14.01 1.52
N ILE A 72 21.04 13.70 2.32
CA ILE A 72 20.56 12.33 2.53
C ILE A 72 19.61 11.97 1.40
N ASP A 73 19.76 10.77 0.83
CA ASP A 73 18.82 10.28 -0.17
C ASP A 73 17.44 10.04 0.46
N ARG A 74 16.46 10.85 0.03
CA ARG A 74 15.08 10.67 0.46
C ARG A 74 14.44 9.55 -0.36
N LYS A 75 13.70 8.67 0.32
CA LYS A 75 12.84 7.71 -0.36
C LYS A 75 11.79 8.48 -1.16
N ALA A 76 11.77 8.31 -2.48
CA ALA A 76 10.74 8.90 -3.32
C ALA A 76 9.35 8.45 -2.83
N PRO A 77 8.33 9.32 -2.83
CA PRO A 77 7.00 9.02 -2.29
C PRO A 77 6.26 7.90 -3.05
N GLY A 78 6.87 7.31 -4.08
CA GLY A 78 6.26 6.31 -4.94
C GLY A 78 5.31 6.93 -5.97
N LYS A 79 4.73 6.07 -6.83
CA LYS A 79 3.70 6.49 -7.77
C LYS A 79 2.44 6.88 -6.98
N PRO A 80 1.80 8.03 -7.26
CA PRO A 80 0.54 8.36 -6.62
C PRO A 80 -0.50 7.25 -6.87
N PRO A 81 -1.39 6.97 -5.90
CA PRO A 81 -2.46 5.99 -6.09
C PRO A 81 -3.31 6.34 -7.31
N LEU A 82 -3.73 5.31 -8.06
CA LEU A 82 -4.55 5.50 -9.26
C LEU A 82 -5.93 6.11 -8.93
N LEU A 83 -6.49 5.77 -7.76
CA LEU A 83 -7.76 6.33 -7.28
C LEU A 83 -7.48 7.45 -6.27
N ASN A 84 -7.96 8.65 -6.59
CA ASN A 84 -7.89 9.81 -5.69
C ASN A 84 -9.10 9.83 -4.73
N ALA A 85 -9.18 10.86 -3.89
CA ALA A 85 -10.29 11.04 -2.95
C ALA A 85 -11.65 11.15 -3.65
N THR A 86 -11.73 11.84 -4.79
CA THR A 86 -12.96 11.99 -5.59
C THR A 86 -13.47 10.65 -6.10
N HIS A 87 -12.59 9.82 -6.68
CA HIS A 87 -12.96 8.49 -7.17
C HIS A 87 -13.44 7.59 -6.02
N ARG A 88 -12.80 7.70 -4.85
CA ARG A 88 -13.19 6.94 -3.66
C ARG A 88 -14.57 7.37 -3.13
N ALA A 89 -14.84 8.67 -3.10
CA ALA A 89 -16.15 9.19 -2.71
C ALA A 89 -17.25 8.73 -3.67
N ALA A 90 -17.00 8.78 -4.98
CA ALA A 90 -17.93 8.28 -5.99
C ALA A 90 -18.21 6.78 -5.86
N LEU A 91 -17.17 5.97 -5.59
CA LEU A 91 -17.34 4.54 -5.32
C LEU A 91 -18.22 4.27 -4.10
N VAL A 92 -17.97 4.97 -2.98
CA VAL A 92 -18.77 4.85 -1.75
C VAL A 92 -20.22 5.16 -2.05
N ASP A 93 -20.48 6.33 -2.64
CA ASP A 93 -21.83 6.79 -2.96
C ASP A 93 -22.58 5.83 -3.90
N ALA A 94 -21.91 5.34 -4.96
CA ALA A 94 -22.51 4.35 -5.86
C ALA A 94 -22.84 3.02 -5.15
N ILE A 95 -21.98 2.57 -4.24
CA ILE A 95 -22.19 1.33 -3.48
C ILE A 95 -23.37 1.48 -2.51
N GLU A 96 -23.43 2.58 -1.78
CA GLU A 96 -24.50 2.86 -0.80
C GLU A 96 -25.85 3.06 -1.48
N ARG A 97 -25.89 3.78 -2.61
CA ARG A 97 -27.13 3.94 -3.41
C ARG A 97 -27.59 2.62 -4.05
N GLY A 98 -26.67 1.70 -4.30
CA GLY A 98 -26.93 0.48 -5.06
C GLY A 98 -27.14 0.76 -6.56
N PRO A 99 -27.17 -0.29 -7.40
CA PRO A 99 -27.37 -0.10 -8.83
C PRO A 99 -28.84 0.19 -9.15
N ILE A 100 -29.08 1.02 -10.16
CA ILE A 100 -30.39 1.23 -10.76
C ILE A 100 -30.56 0.17 -11.86
N PRO A 101 -31.42 -0.85 -11.72
CA PRO A 101 -31.45 -1.97 -12.67
C PRO A 101 -31.77 -1.54 -14.10
N ALA A 102 -32.64 -0.55 -14.28
CA ALA A 102 -33.02 -0.03 -15.59
C ALA A 102 -31.88 0.71 -16.31
N ALA A 103 -30.98 1.36 -15.56
CA ALA A 103 -29.86 2.12 -16.14
C ALA A 103 -28.56 1.30 -16.21
N HIS A 104 -28.26 0.53 -15.17
CA HIS A 104 -26.99 -0.19 -15.03
C HIS A 104 -27.06 -1.66 -15.48
N GLY A 105 -28.26 -2.20 -15.70
CA GLY A 105 -28.45 -3.59 -16.16
C GLY A 105 -28.04 -4.66 -15.14
N VAL A 106 -27.82 -4.27 -13.87
CA VAL A 106 -27.39 -5.18 -12.80
C VAL A 106 -28.22 -4.99 -11.54
N VAL A 107 -28.50 -6.09 -10.84
CA VAL A 107 -29.24 -6.09 -9.57
C VAL A 107 -28.32 -5.84 -8.38
N ARG A 108 -27.02 -6.13 -8.54
CA ARG A 108 -25.99 -5.86 -7.53
C ARG A 108 -24.73 -5.39 -8.23
N TRP A 109 -23.98 -4.51 -7.60
CA TRP A 109 -22.66 -4.15 -8.08
C TRP A 109 -21.71 -5.36 -8.03
N ARG A 110 -21.09 -5.68 -9.16
CA ARG A 110 -19.88 -6.49 -9.23
C ARG A 110 -18.69 -5.55 -9.33
N ILE A 111 -17.51 -6.03 -8.95
CA ILE A 111 -16.25 -5.26 -9.08
C ILE A 111 -16.03 -4.81 -10.54
N ILE A 112 -16.44 -5.63 -11.52
CA ILE A 112 -16.34 -5.25 -12.93
C ILE A 112 -17.25 -4.09 -13.31
N ASP A 113 -18.43 -4.00 -12.70
CA ASP A 113 -19.40 -2.95 -12.99
C ASP A 113 -18.92 -1.62 -12.40
N LEU A 114 -18.36 -1.66 -11.18
CA LEU A 114 -17.74 -0.48 -10.55
C LEU A 114 -16.49 0.00 -11.29
N ALA A 115 -15.72 -0.93 -11.88
CA ALA A 115 -14.58 -0.58 -12.73
C ALA A 115 -15.03 0.08 -14.04
N GLN A 116 -16.14 -0.39 -14.61
CA GLN A 116 -16.73 0.21 -15.81
C GLN A 116 -17.26 1.62 -15.52
N MET A 117 -18.01 1.81 -14.42
CA MET A 117 -18.46 3.13 -13.97
C MET A 117 -17.30 4.12 -13.79
N LEU A 118 -16.18 3.69 -13.19
CA LEU A 118 -14.99 4.54 -13.06
C LEU A 118 -14.38 4.94 -14.41
N TRP A 119 -14.50 4.09 -15.42
CA TRP A 119 -14.09 4.41 -16.78
C TRP A 119 -15.08 5.39 -17.43
N ASP A 120 -16.38 5.13 -17.32
CA ASP A 120 -17.41 5.94 -17.98
C ASP A 120 -17.48 7.36 -17.39
N ASP A 121 -17.39 7.49 -16.06
CA ASP A 121 -17.54 8.78 -15.36
C ASP A 121 -16.22 9.56 -15.25
N PHE A 122 -15.07 8.86 -15.16
CA PHE A 122 -13.78 9.49 -14.84
C PHE A 122 -12.65 9.12 -15.80
N SER A 123 -12.88 8.27 -16.81
CA SER A 123 -11.85 7.72 -17.71
C SER A 123 -10.68 7.04 -16.97
N VAL A 124 -10.97 6.44 -15.80
CA VAL A 124 -9.96 5.75 -14.99
C VAL A 124 -10.04 4.25 -15.20
N SER A 125 -9.07 3.70 -15.93
CA SER A 125 -8.96 2.24 -16.12
C SER A 125 -8.29 1.58 -14.92
N VAL A 126 -9.07 0.85 -14.13
CA VAL A 126 -8.59 0.12 -12.94
C VAL A 126 -8.80 -1.39 -13.09
N SER A 127 -7.79 -2.17 -12.71
CA SER A 127 -7.90 -3.63 -12.71
C SER A 127 -8.78 -4.14 -11.55
N ARG A 128 -9.50 -5.24 -11.77
CA ARG A 128 -10.37 -5.86 -10.75
C ARG A 128 -9.66 -6.11 -9.41
N PRO A 129 -8.41 -6.63 -9.37
CA PRO A 129 -7.71 -6.84 -8.10
C PRO A 129 -7.36 -5.52 -7.38
N THR A 130 -7.06 -4.47 -8.13
CA THR A 130 -6.78 -3.14 -7.56
C THR A 130 -8.04 -2.56 -6.95
N LEU A 131 -9.14 -2.57 -7.68
CA LEU A 131 -10.42 -2.10 -7.16
C LEU A 131 -10.88 -2.94 -5.97
N SER A 132 -10.67 -4.26 -5.99
CA SER A 132 -10.96 -5.14 -4.85
C SER A 132 -10.17 -4.75 -3.58
N ARG A 133 -8.90 -4.36 -3.71
CA ARG A 133 -8.08 -3.91 -2.58
C ARG A 133 -8.54 -2.55 -2.06
N GLU A 134 -8.86 -1.62 -2.95
CA GLU A 134 -9.37 -0.29 -2.60
C GLU A 134 -10.70 -0.40 -1.84
N LEU A 135 -11.65 -1.20 -2.33
CA LEU A 135 -12.91 -1.44 -1.61
C LEU A 135 -12.68 -2.06 -0.23
N ARG A 136 -11.72 -2.98 -0.09
CA ARG A 136 -11.37 -3.54 1.23
C ARG A 136 -10.78 -2.50 2.19
N ALA A 137 -9.96 -1.59 1.68
CA ALA A 137 -9.37 -0.49 2.44
C ALA A 137 -10.44 0.52 2.89
N LEU A 138 -11.50 0.70 2.09
CA LEU A 138 -12.70 1.48 2.43
C LEU A 138 -13.65 0.75 3.40
N GLY A 139 -13.32 -0.45 3.87
CA GLY A 139 -14.13 -1.22 4.82
C GLY A 139 -15.14 -2.17 4.19
N TYR A 140 -15.37 -2.10 2.88
CA TYR A 140 -16.34 -2.99 2.22
C TYR A 140 -15.84 -4.44 2.15
N ARG A 141 -16.79 -5.37 2.27
CA ARG A 141 -16.57 -6.80 2.12
C ARG A 141 -17.65 -7.37 1.21
N LYS A 142 -17.28 -8.36 0.40
CA LYS A 142 -18.25 -9.11 -0.39
C LYS A 142 -19.11 -9.93 0.55
N LEU A 143 -20.36 -9.51 0.76
CA LEU A 143 -21.36 -10.33 1.41
C LEU A 143 -21.97 -11.26 0.34
N SER A 144 -21.85 -12.56 0.57
CA SER A 144 -22.62 -13.56 -0.16
C SER A 144 -23.59 -14.22 0.80
N ALA A 145 -24.88 -14.20 0.49
CA ALA A 145 -25.83 -15.05 1.19
C ALA A 145 -25.37 -16.51 1.08
N ARG A 146 -25.58 -17.29 2.15
CA ARG A 146 -25.42 -18.74 2.08
C ARG A 146 -26.43 -19.26 1.05
N PRO A 147 -26.03 -20.03 0.03
CA PRO A 147 -26.97 -20.64 -0.89
C PRO A 147 -27.99 -21.46 -0.10
N LYS A 148 -29.28 -21.11 -0.22
CA LYS A 148 -30.38 -21.96 0.27
C LYS A 148 -30.91 -22.75 -0.92
N HIS A 149 -31.11 -24.06 -0.73
CA HIS A 149 -31.71 -24.89 -1.76
C HIS A 149 -33.19 -24.51 -1.90
N HIS A 150 -33.70 -24.36 -3.12
CA HIS A 150 -35.08 -23.92 -3.36
C HIS A 150 -36.13 -24.92 -2.82
N ALA A 151 -35.78 -26.22 -2.75
CA ALA A 151 -36.61 -27.27 -2.15
C ALA A 151 -36.37 -27.46 -0.64
N GLN A 152 -35.76 -26.48 0.03
CA GLN A 152 -35.54 -26.53 1.47
C GLN A 152 -36.86 -26.25 2.20
N ASP A 153 -37.51 -27.29 2.68
CA ASP A 153 -38.73 -27.20 3.49
C ASP A 153 -38.38 -26.88 4.96
N PRO A 154 -38.79 -25.72 5.49
CA PRO A 154 -38.57 -25.36 6.89
C PRO A 154 -39.17 -26.36 7.87
N GLU A 155 -40.32 -26.95 7.55
CA GLU A 155 -41.02 -27.89 8.42
C GLU A 155 -40.29 -29.24 8.48
N ALA A 156 -39.81 -29.74 7.34
CA ALA A 156 -38.97 -30.93 7.28
C ALA A 156 -37.63 -30.78 8.04
N ILE A 157 -37.08 -29.56 8.09
CA ILE A 157 -35.85 -29.29 8.86
C ILE A 157 -36.11 -29.32 10.35
N GLU A 158 -37.19 -28.69 10.82
CA GLU A 158 -37.58 -28.77 12.23
C GLU A 158 -37.87 -30.22 12.65
N ALA A 159 -38.54 -30.98 11.80
CA ALA A 159 -38.82 -32.41 12.01
C ALA A 159 -37.55 -33.29 12.00
N PHE A 160 -36.45 -32.85 11.40
CA PHE A 160 -35.18 -33.60 11.35
C PHE A 160 -34.22 -33.26 12.51
N LYS A 161 -34.48 -32.21 13.30
CA LYS A 161 -33.60 -31.84 14.43
C LYS A 161 -33.58 -32.92 15.52
N LYS A 162 -32.44 -33.02 16.22
CA LYS A 162 -32.17 -34.05 17.23
C LYS A 162 -33.28 -34.12 18.29
N GLY A 163 -33.92 -35.29 18.39
CA GLY A 163 -35.02 -35.58 19.31
C GLY A 163 -36.31 -36.03 18.61
N ALA A 164 -36.45 -35.75 17.32
CA ALA A 164 -37.67 -36.04 16.56
C ALA A 164 -37.74 -37.45 15.94
N LEU A 165 -36.61 -38.17 15.86
CA LEU A 165 -36.55 -39.54 15.32
C LEU A 165 -36.05 -40.51 16.40
N PRO A 166 -36.73 -41.66 16.60
CA PRO A 166 -36.23 -42.69 17.52
C PRO A 166 -34.89 -43.22 17.00
N PRO A 167 -33.91 -43.51 17.89
CA PRO A 167 -32.63 -44.08 17.47
C PRO A 167 -32.83 -45.39 16.70
N SER A 168 -32.43 -45.45 15.43
CA SER A 168 -32.55 -46.64 14.58
C SER A 168 -31.43 -47.67 14.78
N TRP A 169 -30.58 -47.48 15.79
CA TRP A 169 -29.46 -48.37 16.06
C TRP A 169 -29.76 -49.34 17.19
N THR A 170 -29.77 -50.63 16.85
CA THR A 170 -29.84 -51.74 17.80
C THR A 170 -28.51 -51.89 18.53
N ARG A 171 -28.53 -51.81 19.85
CA ARG A 171 -27.35 -51.98 20.71
C ARG A 171 -26.83 -53.43 20.58
N SER A 172 -25.59 -53.63 20.12
CA SER A 172 -24.99 -54.98 20.07
C SER A 172 -24.82 -55.54 21.49
N LYS A 173 -25.19 -56.81 21.71
CA LYS A 173 -25.07 -57.48 23.02
C LYS A 173 -23.61 -57.46 23.51
N LEU A 174 -23.43 -57.23 24.82
CA LEU A 174 -22.11 -57.26 25.47
C LEU A 174 -21.45 -58.63 25.25
N ARG A 175 -20.22 -58.63 24.72
CA ARG A 175 -19.36 -59.82 24.70
C ARG A 175 -19.05 -60.24 26.14
N SER A 176 -19.50 -61.42 26.55
CA SER A 176 -19.05 -62.05 27.79
C SER A 176 -17.58 -62.50 27.63
N ARG A 177 -16.70 -61.98 28.48
CA ARG A 177 -15.37 -62.58 28.68
C ARG A 177 -15.52 -63.68 29.72
N VAL A 178 -15.48 -64.94 29.29
CA VAL A 178 -15.28 -66.06 30.21
C VAL A 178 -13.79 -66.10 30.54
N ALA A 179 -13.43 -65.83 31.79
CA ALA A 179 -12.09 -66.06 32.31
C ALA A 179 -11.99 -67.54 32.71
N HIS A 180 -11.13 -68.31 32.03
CA HIS A 180 -10.75 -69.63 32.49
C HIS A 180 -9.67 -69.51 33.57
N ARG A 181 -9.82 -70.31 34.62
CA ARG A 181 -8.91 -70.47 35.76
C ARG A 181 -8.01 -71.68 35.52
#